data_AF-A0A1E5USI3-F1
#
_entry.id   AF-A0A1E5USI3-F1
#
_cell.length_a   1.000
_cell.length_b   1.000
_cell.length_c   1.000
_cell.angle_alpha   90.00
_cell.angle_beta   90.00
_cell.angle_gamma   90.00
#
_symmetry.space_group_name_H-M   'P 1'
#
loop_
_entity.id
_entity.type
_entity.pdbx_description
1 polymer ?
#
loop_
_entity_poly.entity_id
_entity_poly.type
_entity_poly.pdbx_seq_one_letter_code
_entity_poly.pdbx_strand_id
1 'polypeptide(L)' 'LLSADAGSIVSHFVGFAHGVGVLFVGTNDGLFSFDLKSGQERKASEEACNYKGIRDIVPYMSFYTPGTTLLGL' A
#
# COMPACT_ATOMS: atom_id res chain seq x y z
N LEU A 1 19.70 4.36 -14.68
CA LEU A 1 20.29 3.01 -14.82
C LEU A 1 20.66 2.54 -13.43
N LEU A 2 20.23 1.35 -13.00
CA LEU A 2 20.53 0.82 -11.66
C LEU A 2 22.03 0.50 -11.54
N SER A 3 22.58 0.67 -10.33
CA SER A 3 23.99 0.40 -10.03
C SER A 3 24.30 -1.10 -10.18
N ALA A 4 25.56 -1.45 -10.47
CA ALA A 4 26.00 -2.84 -10.68
C ALA A 4 25.89 -3.71 -9.40
N ASP A 5 25.77 -3.07 -8.24
CA ASP A 5 25.53 -3.68 -6.93
C ASP A 5 24.06 -3.60 -6.47
N ALA A 6 23.17 -3.07 -7.32
CA ALA A 6 21.76 -3.00 -6.98
C ALA A 6 21.20 -4.42 -6.83
N GLY A 7 20.87 -4.78 -5.58
CA GLY A 7 20.17 -6.02 -5.29
C GLY A 7 18.88 -6.12 -6.09
N SER A 8 18.48 -7.36 -6.43
CA SER A 8 17.20 -7.59 -7.11
C SER A 8 16.07 -7.02 -6.26
N ILE A 9 15.36 -6.04 -6.82
CA ILE A 9 14.14 -5.49 -6.22
C ILE A 9 13.03 -6.51 -6.49
N VAL A 10 13.03 -7.61 -5.73
CA VAL A 10 11.99 -8.62 -5.83
C VAL A 10 10.77 -8.10 -5.06
N SER A 11 9.71 -7.80 -5.79
CA SER A 11 8.39 -7.60 -5.19
C SER A 11 7.73 -8.96 -4.95
N HIS A 12 7.28 -9.21 -3.73
CA HIS A 12 6.55 -10.42 -3.38
C HIS A 12 5.06 -10.30 -3.66
N PHE A 13 4.50 -9.10 -3.45
CA PHE A 13 3.14 -8.76 -3.83
C PHE A 13 3.01 -7.26 -4.09
N VAL A 14 1.93 -6.89 -4.78
CA VAL A 14 1.52 -5.50 -5.00
C VAL A 14 0.03 -5.39 -4.69
N GLY A 15 -0.36 -4.35 -3.95
CA GLY A 15 -1.77 -4.05 -3.65
C GLY A 15 -2.12 -2.62 -4.00
N PHE A 16 -3.36 -2.37 -4.43
CA PHE A 16 -3.81 -1.05 -4.84
C PHE A 16 -5.10 -0.63 -4.12
N ALA A 17 -5.03 0.52 -3.47
CA ALA A 17 -6.13 1.14 -2.75
C ALA A 17 -6.76 2.24 -3.62
N HIS A 18 -7.57 1.84 -4.60
CA HIS A 18 -8.09 2.73 -5.64
C HIS A 18 -8.74 4.03 -5.10
N GLY A 19 -9.56 3.93 -4.05
CA GLY A 19 -10.28 5.08 -3.50
C GLY A 19 -9.41 6.19 -2.90
N VAL A 20 -8.14 5.91 -2.58
CA VAL A 20 -7.18 6.88 -2.03
C VAL A 20 -5.94 7.03 -2.92
N GLY A 21 -5.87 6.33 -4.04
CA GLY A 21 -4.74 6.43 -4.97
C GLY A 21 -3.39 5.99 -4.36
N VAL A 22 -3.39 4.95 -3.52
CA VAL A 22 -2.17 4.43 -2.88
C VAL A 22 -1.82 3.05 -3.42
N LEU A 23 -0.56 2.86 -3.80
CA LEU A 23 0.01 1.58 -4.20
C LEU A 23 0.92 1.05 -3.09
N PHE A 24 0.83 -0.24 -2.79
CA PHE A 24 1.67 -0.90 -1.80
C PHE A 24 2.54 -1.96 -2.46
N VAL A 25 3.81 -2.04 -2.04
CA VAL A 25 4.79 -2.99 -2.57
C VAL A 25 5.46 -3.70 -1.40
N GLY A 26 5.30 -5.02 -1.35
CA GLY A 26 6.00 -5.88 -0.39
C GLY A 26 7.35 -6.33 -0.94
N THR A 27 8.42 -6.10 -0.19
CA THR A 27 9.80 -6.44 -0.55
C THR A 27 10.50 -7.19 0.60
N ASN A 28 11.71 -7.70 0.36
CA ASN A 28 12.54 -8.24 1.45
C ASN A 28 12.94 -7.18 2.49
N ASP A 29 12.97 -5.91 2.10
CA ASP A 29 13.37 -4.81 2.98
C ASP A 29 12.20 -4.21 3.75
N GLY A 30 10.97 -4.63 3.46
CA GLY A 30 9.78 -4.11 4.12
C GLY A 30 8.59 -3.90 3.19
N LEU A 31 7.54 -3.33 3.77
CA LEU A 31 6.34 -2.89 3.06
C LEU A 31 6.44 -1.39 2.79
N PHE A 32 6.27 -1.00 1.54
CA PHE A 32 6.25 0.40 1.12
C PHE A 32 4.87 0.78 0.60
N SER A 33 4.48 2.04 0.83
CA SER A 33 3.30 2.67 0.26
C SER A 33 3.70 3.88 -0.57
N PHE A 34 3.06 4.06 -1.72
CA PHE A 34 3.29 5.16 -2.64
C PHE A 34 1.98 5.92 -2.85
N ASP A 35 1.97 7.19 -2.49
CA ASP A 35 0.87 8.10 -2.82
C ASP A 35 1.03 8.53 -4.28
N LEU A 36 0.14 8.08 -5.16
CA LEU A 36 0.26 8.31 -6.60
C LEU A 36 0.03 9.76 -7.01
N LYS A 37 -0.60 10.57 -6.15
CA LYS A 37 -0.89 11.98 -6.44
C LYS A 37 0.32 12.86 -6.17
N SER A 38 0.98 12.63 -5.04
CA SER A 38 2.15 13.38 -4.60
C SER A 38 3.47 12.75 -5.04
N GLY A 39 3.46 11.48 -5.43
CA GLY A 39 4.65 10.71 -5.76
C GLY A 39 5.50 10.31 -4.55
N GLN A 40 5.07 10.62 -3.32
CA GLN A 40 5.83 10.33 -2.11
C GLN A 40 5.73 8.85 -1.74
N GLU A 41 6.87 8.24 -1.40
CA GLU A 41 6.91 6.94 -0.76
C GLU A 41 6.94 7.04 0.78
N ARG A 42 6.47 5.98 1.42
CA ARG A 42 6.63 5.77 2.86
C ARG A 42 6.86 4.29 3.14
N LYS A 43 7.77 3.99 4.06
CA LYS A 43 7.92 2.64 4.61
C LYS A 43 6.86 2.41 5.69
N ALA A 44 5.92 1.50 5.40
CA ALA A 44 4.80 1.17 6.27
C ALA A 44 5.15 0.07 7.28
N SER A 45 6.10 -0.81 6.95
CA SER A 45 6.65 -1.81 7.86
C SER A 45 8.11 -2.12 7.50
N GLU A 46 8.93 -2.35 8.53
CA GLU A 46 10.30 -2.85 8.41
C GLU A 46 10.36 -4.38 8.21
N GLU A 47 9.24 -5.08 8.43
CA GLU A 47 9.19 -6.53 8.34
C GLU A 47 9.26 -7.01 6.89
N ALA A 48 10.17 -7.94 6.63
CA ALA A 48 10.33 -8.55 5.31
C ALA A 48 9.03 -9.19 4.84
N CYS A 49 8.60 -8.83 3.62
CA CYS A 49 7.40 -9.39 3.01
C CYS A 49 7.76 -10.71 2.34
N ASN A 50 7.72 -11.82 3.08
CA ASN A 50 8.00 -13.16 2.54
C ASN A 50 7.20 -14.21 3.31
N TYR A 51 7.46 -15.50 3.05
CA TYR A 51 6.74 -16.60 3.71
C TYR A 51 6.80 -16.58 5.25
N LYS A 52 7.87 -16.03 5.84
CA LYS A 52 8.07 -15.93 7.29
C LYS A 52 7.60 -14.61 7.89
N GLY A 53 7.21 -13.63 7.07
CA GLY A 53 6.75 -12.32 7.52
C GLY A 53 5.41 -11.93 6.89
N ILE A 54 5.33 -10.72 6.34
CA ILE A 54 4.11 -10.22 5.68
C ILE A 54 3.91 -10.97 4.35
N ARG A 55 2.79 -11.68 4.22
CA ARG A 55 2.48 -12.49 3.02
C ARG A 55 1.54 -11.82 2.04
N ASP A 56 0.68 -10.95 2.54
CA ASP A 56 -0.32 -10.24 1.74
C ASP A 56 -0.77 -8.98 2.48
N ILE A 57 -1.41 -8.06 1.76
CA ILE A 57 -2.05 -6.89 2.32
C ILE A 57 -3.49 -6.77 1.82
N VAL A 58 -4.38 -6.32 2.68
CA VAL A 58 -5.76 -6.01 2.30
C VAL A 58 -5.98 -4.53 2.55
N PRO A 59 -5.98 -3.69 1.49
CA PRO A 59 -6.31 -2.28 1.64
C PRO A 59 -7.76 -2.14 2.12
N TYR A 60 -7.94 -1.67 3.35
CA TYR A 60 -9.26 -1.40 3.91
C TYR A 60 -9.55 0.10 3.86
N MET A 61 -10.65 0.47 3.20
CA MET A 61 -11.23 1.82 3.30
C MET A 61 -12.60 1.71 3.95
N SER A 62 -12.81 2.45 5.04
CA SER A 62 -14.17 2.79 5.46
C SER A 62 -14.68 3.91 4.56
N PHE A 63 -15.87 3.73 3.98
CA PHE A 63 -16.59 4.83 3.34
C PHE A 63 -17.69 5.32 4.28
N TYR A 64 -17.73 6.63 4.50
CA TYR A 64 -18.85 7.26 5.17
C TYR A 64 -19.94 7.49 4.13
N THR A 65 -21.09 6.85 4.33
CA THR A 65 -22.31 7.19 3.59
C THR A 65 -23.08 8.16 4.48
N PRO A 66 -23.17 9.46 4.13
CA PRO A 66 -23.96 10.40 4.92
C PRO A 66 -25.40 9.90 5.02
N GLY A 67 -25.91 9.77 6.24
CA GLY A 67 -27.30 9.42 6.46
C GLY A 67 -28.18 10.52 5.86
N THR A 68 -29.11 10.13 4.98
CA THR A 68 -30.15 11.05 4.50
C THR A 68 -30.84 11.65 5.71
N THR A 69 -30.64 12.94 5.98
CA THR A 69 -31.41 13.62 7.01
C THR A 69 -32.84 13.65 6.49
N LEU A 70 -33.70 12.78 7.03
CA LEU A 70 -35.13 12.78 6.72
C LEU A 70 -35.75 14.00 7.42
N LEU A 71 -35.47 15.18 6.89
CA LEU A 71 -36.16 16.41 7.24
C LEU A 71 -37.52 16.38 6.54
N GLY A 72 -38.47 15.69 7.17
CA GLY A 72 -39.85 15.69 6.70
C GLY A 72 -40.62 14.46 7.13
N LEU A 73 -41.13 14.48 8.36
CA LEU A 73 -42.54 14.22 8.70
C LEU A 73 -42.82 14.71 10.13
#